data_AF-A0A3R7C3P8-F1
#
_entry.id   AF-A0A3R7C3P8-F1
#
_cell.length_a   1.000
_cell.length_b   1.000
_cell.length_c   1.000
_cell.angle_alpha   90.00
_cell.angle_beta   90.00
_cell.angle_gamma   90.00
#
_symmetry.space_group_name_H-M   'P 1'
#
loop_
_entity.id
_entity.type
_entity.pdbx_description
1 polymer ?
#
loop_
_entity_poly.entity_id
_entity_poly.type
_entity_poly.pdbx_seq_one_letter_code
_entity_poly.pdbx_strand_id
1 'polypeptide(L)'
;MDISELLSKVNRMSRNIAREKKGLSPVIATVILISVTIVVAVSVAYWMGSIASGYTTFEQIELPTSYARWDGNKTFTNGGWNITIELKNTGSADATIDNIFLNGIPLSGYSSSSIRLYEDGRQVPNLSSISISVTKGGSKTLLIQVEKYNATDNS
;
A
#
# COMPACT_ATOMS: atom_id res chain seq x y z
N MET A 1 -65.42 -17.77 43.05
CA MET A 1 -64.93 -18.03 41.68
C MET A 1 -64.91 -19.55 41.53
N ASP A 2 -65.77 -20.08 40.68
CA ASP A 2 -66.01 -21.52 40.56
C ASP A 2 -65.02 -22.17 39.57
N ILE A 3 -64.71 -23.46 39.73
CA ILE A 3 -63.69 -24.16 38.92
C ILE A 3 -64.07 -24.15 37.44
N SER A 4 -65.36 -24.23 37.14
CA SER A 4 -65.92 -24.13 35.79
C SER A 4 -65.62 -22.77 35.12
N GLU A 5 -65.65 -21.68 35.90
CA GLU A 5 -65.37 -20.33 35.44
C GLU A 5 -63.90 -20.15 35.08
N LEU A 6 -62.99 -20.71 35.90
CA LEU A 6 -61.55 -20.75 35.66
C LEU A 6 -61.22 -21.54 34.40
N LEU A 7 -61.78 -22.74 34.24
CA LEU A 7 -61.57 -23.58 33.06
C LEU A 7 -62.06 -22.90 31.78
N SER A 8 -63.19 -22.18 31.85
CA SER A 8 -63.70 -21.40 30.72
C SER A 8 -62.76 -20.25 30.33
N LYS A 9 -62.19 -19.55 31.32
CA LYS A 9 -61.22 -18.45 31.12
C LYS A 9 -59.94 -18.96 30.50
N VAL A 10 -59.39 -20.06 31.00
CA VAL A 10 -58.19 -20.71 30.45
C VAL A 10 -58.41 -21.15 28.99
N ASN A 11 -59.56 -21.77 28.71
CA ASN A 11 -59.87 -22.25 27.37
C ASN A 11 -60.19 -21.10 26.37
N ARG A 12 -60.64 -19.94 26.87
CA ARG A 12 -60.75 -18.70 26.07
C ARG A 12 -59.37 -18.08 25.82
N MET A 13 -58.51 -18.05 26.84
CA MET A 13 -57.16 -17.47 26.75
C MET A 13 -56.27 -18.25 25.78
N SER A 14 -56.30 -19.59 25.82
CA SER A 14 -55.56 -20.44 24.86
C SER A 14 -56.02 -20.25 23.42
N ARG A 15 -57.33 -20.05 23.18
CA ARG A 15 -57.87 -19.80 21.83
C ARG A 15 -57.47 -18.44 21.28
N ASN A 16 -57.36 -17.42 22.13
CA ASN A 16 -56.90 -16.09 21.72
C ASN A 16 -55.42 -16.10 21.32
N ILE A 17 -54.58 -16.81 22.08
CA ILE A 17 -53.13 -16.93 21.78
C ILE A 17 -52.88 -17.64 20.44
N ALA A 18 -53.65 -18.68 20.10
CA ALA A 18 -53.51 -19.37 18.82
C ALA A 18 -54.00 -18.53 17.61
N ARG A 19 -54.99 -17.67 17.82
CA ARG A 19 -55.59 -16.80 16.79
C ARG A 19 -54.76 -15.53 16.52
N GLU A 20 -53.91 -15.12 17.47
CA GLU A 20 -53.00 -13.99 17.31
C GLU A 20 -51.70 -14.33 16.55
N LYS A 21 -51.42 -15.61 16.30
CA LYS A 21 -50.31 -16.03 15.42
C LYS A 21 -50.69 -15.87 13.93
N LYS A 22 -51.03 -14.65 13.51
CA LYS A 22 -51.01 -14.30 12.09
C LYS A 22 -49.56 -14.14 11.66
N GLY A 23 -48.90 -15.26 11.35
CA GLY A 23 -47.54 -15.27 10.84
C GLY A 23 -47.44 -14.57 9.49
N LEU A 24 -46.24 -14.09 9.16
CA LEU A 24 -45.88 -13.67 7.80
C LEU A 24 -46.32 -14.77 6.82
N SER A 25 -46.91 -14.38 5.69
CA SER A 25 -47.24 -15.33 4.63
C SER A 25 -45.99 -16.15 4.31
N PRO A 26 -46.11 -17.49 4.19
CA PRO A 26 -44.97 -18.35 3.88
C PRO A 26 -44.14 -17.86 2.69
N VAL A 27 -44.80 -17.28 1.69
CA VAL A 27 -44.16 -16.72 0.49
C VAL A 27 -43.40 -15.42 0.80
N ILE A 28 -43.95 -14.57 1.67
CA ILE A 28 -43.32 -13.30 2.04
C ILE A 28 -42.08 -13.57 2.90
N ALA A 29 -42.16 -14.57 3.77
CA ALA A 29 -41.04 -14.98 4.62
C ALA A 29 -39.83 -15.45 3.79
N THR A 30 -40.05 -16.24 2.74
CA THR A 30 -38.96 -16.72 1.89
C THR A 30 -38.33 -15.61 1.05
N VAL A 31 -39.11 -14.65 0.56
CA VAL A 31 -38.57 -13.49 -0.17
C VAL A 31 -37.65 -12.68 0.74
N ILE A 32 -38.09 -12.33 1.95
CA ILE A 32 -37.26 -11.59 2.91
C ILE A 32 -35.99 -12.35 3.24
N LEU A 33 -36.10 -13.67 3.48
CA LEU A 33 -34.97 -14.51 3.83
C LEU A 33 -33.93 -14.56 2.70
N ILE A 34 -34.37 -14.78 1.45
CA ILE A 34 -33.48 -14.82 0.29
C ILE A 34 -32.85 -13.44 0.06
N SER A 35 -33.62 -12.36 0.18
CA SER A 35 -33.11 -10.99 0.03
C SER A 35 -32.02 -10.67 1.04
N VAL A 36 -32.25 -10.91 2.34
CA VAL A 36 -31.24 -10.67 3.39
C VAL A 36 -30.02 -11.55 3.17
N THR A 37 -30.22 -12.82 2.79
CA THR A 37 -29.12 -13.75 2.54
C THR A 37 -28.21 -13.27 1.42
N ILE A 38 -28.79 -12.84 0.29
CA ILE A 38 -28.01 -12.31 -0.85
C ILE A 38 -27.28 -11.03 -0.45
N VAL A 39 -27.96 -10.11 0.25
CA VAL A 39 -27.35 -8.84 0.69
C VAL A 39 -26.14 -9.09 1.59
N VAL A 40 -26.27 -9.97 2.59
CA VAL A 40 -25.16 -10.27 3.50
C VAL A 40 -24.03 -10.97 2.77
N ALA A 41 -24.33 -11.93 1.89
CA ALA A 41 -23.31 -12.65 1.12
C ALA A 41 -22.46 -11.71 0.24
N VAL A 42 -23.12 -10.82 -0.51
CA VAL A 42 -22.45 -9.82 -1.35
C VAL A 42 -21.66 -8.82 -0.51
N SER A 43 -22.22 -8.37 0.62
CA SER A 43 -21.54 -7.44 1.54
C SER A 43 -20.23 -8.02 2.08
N VAL A 44 -20.27 -9.28 2.55
CA VAL A 44 -19.07 -9.94 3.09
C VAL A 44 -18.06 -10.20 1.98
N ALA A 45 -18.49 -10.60 0.78
CA ALA A 45 -17.60 -10.82 -0.35
C ALA A 45 -16.83 -9.55 -0.73
N TYR A 46 -17.53 -8.42 -0.87
CA TYR A 46 -16.88 -7.13 -1.15
C TYR A 46 -16.01 -6.64 0.00
N TRP A 47 -16.42 -6.86 1.26
CA TRP A 47 -15.62 -6.47 2.41
C TRP A 47 -14.31 -7.26 2.49
N MET A 48 -14.37 -8.58 2.31
CA MET A 48 -13.19 -9.44 2.25
C MET A 48 -12.30 -9.10 1.04
N GLY A 49 -12.90 -8.82 -0.12
CA GLY A 49 -12.17 -8.38 -1.31
C GLY A 49 -11.48 -7.02 -1.13
N SER A 50 -12.14 -6.09 -0.44
CA SER A 50 -11.59 -4.77 -0.13
C SER A 50 -10.38 -4.86 0.80
N ILE A 51 -10.45 -5.71 1.83
CA ILE A 51 -9.31 -6.00 2.71
C ILE A 51 -8.17 -6.61 1.91
N ALA A 52 -8.45 -7.65 1.11
CA ALA A 52 -7.44 -8.31 0.29
C ALA A 52 -6.73 -7.30 -0.62
N SER A 53 -7.46 -6.46 -1.36
CA SER A 53 -6.88 -5.45 -2.25
C SER A 53 -5.93 -4.47 -1.54
N GLY A 54 -6.20 -4.13 -0.28
CA GLY A 54 -5.36 -3.23 0.51
C GLY A 54 -4.05 -3.86 0.97
N TYR A 55 -4.05 -5.16 1.28
CA TYR A 55 -2.88 -5.85 1.82
C TYR A 55 -2.06 -6.63 0.78
N THR A 56 -2.62 -6.95 -0.38
CA THR A 56 -1.90 -7.66 -1.47
C THR A 56 -1.14 -6.70 -2.40
N THR A 57 -1.35 -5.40 -2.25
CA THR A 57 -0.64 -4.38 -3.01
C THR A 57 0.61 -3.99 -2.24
N PHE A 58 1.78 -4.19 -2.81
CA PHE A 58 3.06 -3.89 -2.16
C PHE A 58 4.05 -3.28 -3.14
N GLU A 59 4.89 -2.39 -2.62
CA GLU A 59 6.03 -1.81 -3.32
C GLU A 59 7.25 -2.69 -3.06
N GLN A 60 7.95 -3.10 -4.12
CA GLN A 60 9.21 -3.84 -3.99
C GLN A 60 10.18 -3.41 -5.09
N ILE A 61 11.32 -2.87 -4.67
CA ILE A 61 12.40 -2.47 -5.56
C ILE A 61 13.56 -3.45 -5.42
N GLU A 62 13.98 -4.00 -6.55
CA GLU A 62 15.20 -4.80 -6.68
C GLU A 62 16.27 -4.00 -7.41
N LEU A 63 17.53 -4.29 -7.06
CA LEU A 63 18.72 -3.68 -7.66
C LEU A 63 19.45 -4.76 -8.49
N PRO A 64 18.95 -5.15 -9.68
CA PRO A 64 19.54 -6.22 -10.48
C PRO A 64 21.01 -5.94 -10.83
N THR A 65 21.34 -4.67 -11.06
CA THR A 65 22.70 -4.23 -11.37
C THR A 65 23.05 -3.05 -10.47
N SER A 66 24.15 -3.17 -9.74
CA SER A 66 24.75 -2.04 -9.03
C SER A 66 26.27 -2.15 -9.08
N TYR A 67 26.94 -1.09 -9.52
CA TYR A 67 28.40 -1.04 -9.57
C TYR A 67 28.91 0.38 -9.48
N ALA A 68 30.14 0.53 -9.01
CA ALA A 68 30.85 1.79 -9.00
C ALA A 68 32.02 1.73 -9.99
N ARG A 69 32.20 2.78 -10.78
CA ARG A 69 33.38 2.99 -11.61
C ARG A 69 34.06 4.28 -11.23
N TRP A 70 35.38 4.23 -11.06
CA TRP A 70 36.17 5.43 -10.96
C TRP A 70 36.11 6.18 -12.28
N ASP A 71 35.71 7.43 -12.23
CA ASP A 71 35.84 8.37 -13.32
C ASP A 71 36.88 9.41 -12.91
N GLY A 72 37.92 9.56 -13.73
CA GLY A 72 38.95 10.57 -13.47
C GLY A 72 38.39 11.98 -13.62
N ASN A 73 39.20 12.91 -14.14
CA ASN A 73 38.86 14.33 -14.19
C ASN A 73 37.72 14.70 -15.18
N LYS A 74 36.81 13.78 -15.52
CA LYS A 74 35.69 14.00 -16.44
C LYS A 74 34.42 14.47 -15.75
N THR A 75 34.12 13.94 -14.56
CA THR A 75 32.90 14.27 -13.82
C THR A 75 33.11 15.39 -12.79
N PHE A 76 34.23 15.33 -12.08
CA PHE A 76 34.71 16.35 -11.14
C PHE A 76 36.16 16.69 -11.45
N THR A 77 36.60 17.91 -11.11
CA THR A 77 37.96 18.39 -11.40
C THR A 77 39.04 17.47 -10.83
N ASN A 78 38.80 16.86 -9.67
CA ASN A 78 39.75 15.99 -8.96
C ASN A 78 39.45 14.49 -9.12
N GLY A 79 38.51 14.15 -10.01
CA GLY A 79 37.98 12.80 -10.17
C GLY A 79 36.90 12.44 -9.14
N GLY A 80 36.21 11.33 -9.41
CA GLY A 80 35.12 10.85 -8.56
C GLY A 80 34.64 9.46 -8.93
N TRP A 81 33.64 8.98 -8.18
CA TRP A 81 33.00 7.70 -8.41
C TRP A 81 31.66 7.90 -9.10
N ASN A 82 31.46 7.14 -10.18
CA ASN A 82 30.18 7.00 -10.86
C ASN A 82 29.54 5.68 -10.41
N ILE A 83 28.53 5.78 -9.54
CA ILE A 83 27.79 4.65 -8.99
C ILE A 83 26.52 4.51 -9.83
N THR A 84 26.45 3.45 -10.64
CA THR A 84 25.28 3.14 -11.46
C THR A 84 24.45 2.10 -10.74
N ILE A 85 23.15 2.36 -10.61
CA ILE A 85 22.17 1.48 -9.99
C ILE A 85 21.01 1.33 -10.95
N GLU A 86 20.74 0.12 -11.40
CA GLU A 86 19.50 -0.21 -12.09
C GLU A 86 18.46 -0.62 -11.06
N LEU A 87 17.29 -0.02 -11.14
CA LEU A 87 16.13 -0.29 -10.28
C LEU A 87 15.11 -1.06 -11.09
N LYS A 88 14.54 -2.09 -10.48
CA LYS A 88 13.40 -2.84 -11.01
C LYS A 88 12.30 -2.88 -9.97
N ASN A 89 11.11 -2.41 -10.32
CA ASN A 89 9.96 -2.63 -9.46
C ASN A 89 9.36 -4.02 -9.75
N THR A 90 9.54 -4.96 -8.82
CA THR A 90 8.95 -6.30 -8.85
C THR A 90 7.69 -6.42 -8.02
N GLY A 91 7.29 -5.34 -7.35
CA GLY A 91 6.05 -5.23 -6.59
C GLY A 91 4.81 -5.13 -7.46
N SER A 92 3.65 -5.23 -6.79
CA SER A 92 2.33 -5.11 -7.41
C SER A 92 1.81 -3.67 -7.47
N ALA A 93 2.47 -2.73 -6.78
CA ALA A 93 2.21 -1.29 -6.81
C ALA A 93 3.34 -0.49 -7.47
N ASP A 94 3.03 0.73 -7.91
CA ASP A 94 4.05 1.73 -8.24
C ASP A 94 4.83 2.09 -6.97
N ALA A 95 6.15 2.24 -7.08
CA ALA A 95 7.03 2.50 -5.95
C ALA A 95 7.71 3.86 -6.11
N THR A 96 7.87 4.60 -5.02
CA THR A 96 8.56 5.89 -5.01
C THR A 96 9.80 5.84 -4.11
N ILE A 97 10.93 6.30 -4.63
CA ILE A 97 12.16 6.47 -3.85
C ILE A 97 12.19 7.91 -3.32
N ASP A 98 12.04 8.03 -2.00
CA ASP A 98 11.97 9.32 -1.31
C ASP A 98 13.34 9.78 -0.76
N ASN A 99 14.20 8.82 -0.43
CA ASN A 99 15.49 9.11 0.17
C ASN A 99 16.54 8.07 -0.20
N ILE A 100 17.77 8.53 -0.36
CA ILE A 100 18.92 7.70 -0.69
C ILE A 100 20.01 8.01 0.33
N PHE A 101 20.60 6.96 0.87
CA PHE A 101 21.68 7.07 1.84
C PHE A 101 22.96 6.53 1.23
N LEU A 102 24.04 7.29 1.36
CA LEU A 102 25.38 6.86 1.02
C LEU A 102 26.18 6.76 2.32
N ASN A 103 26.72 5.59 2.64
CA ASN A 103 27.46 5.36 3.89
C ASN A 103 26.69 5.81 5.16
N GLY A 104 25.37 5.62 5.17
CA GLY A 104 24.50 6.03 6.29
C GLY A 104 24.16 7.53 6.36
N ILE A 105 24.69 8.35 5.44
CA ILE A 105 24.41 9.79 5.36
C ILE A 105 23.41 10.01 4.21
N PRO A 106 22.29 10.73 4.42
CA PRO A 106 21.37 11.06 3.33
C PRO A 106 22.08 11.93 2.29
N LEU A 107 21.69 11.83 1.01
CA LEU A 107 22.34 12.62 -0.06
C LEU A 107 22.29 14.14 0.19
N SER A 108 21.26 14.62 0.89
CA SER A 108 21.14 16.02 1.32
C SER A 108 22.17 16.46 2.36
N GLY A 109 22.84 15.52 3.04
CA GLY A 109 23.92 15.80 3.99
C GLY A 109 25.27 16.08 3.33
N TYR A 110 25.39 15.86 2.02
CA TYR A 110 26.59 16.16 1.25
C TYR A 110 26.50 17.52 0.56
N SER A 111 27.64 18.16 0.32
CA SER A 111 27.69 19.39 -0.48
C SER A 111 27.20 19.11 -1.91
N SER A 112 26.37 20.00 -2.46
CA SER A 112 25.87 19.92 -3.84
C SER A 112 26.98 19.99 -4.90
N SER A 113 28.18 20.46 -4.52
CA SER A 113 29.37 20.42 -5.38
C SER A 113 30.00 19.04 -5.48
N SER A 114 29.82 18.20 -4.46
CA SER A 114 30.55 16.94 -4.29
C SER A 114 29.68 15.71 -4.50
N ILE A 115 28.36 15.88 -4.64
CA ILE A 115 27.47 14.79 -5.01
C ILE A 115 26.44 15.25 -6.04
N ARG A 116 26.13 14.38 -7.01
CA ARG A 116 25.04 14.60 -7.98
C ARG A 116 24.28 13.31 -8.18
N LEU A 117 22.96 13.42 -8.29
CA LEU A 117 22.06 12.32 -8.59
C LEU A 117 21.45 12.54 -9.97
N TYR A 118 21.39 11.49 -10.77
CA TYR A 118 20.70 11.48 -12.05
C TYR A 118 19.69 10.33 -12.09
N GLU A 119 18.51 10.62 -12.63
CA GLU A 119 17.46 9.65 -12.97
C GLU A 119 17.38 9.56 -14.49
N ASP A 120 17.63 8.39 -15.07
CA ASP A 120 17.64 8.14 -16.52
C ASP A 120 18.44 9.20 -17.31
N GLY A 121 19.56 9.65 -16.73
CA GLY A 121 20.45 10.66 -17.32
C GLY A 121 20.02 12.12 -17.09
N ARG A 122 18.91 12.39 -16.40
CA ARG A 122 18.50 13.75 -16.00
C ARG A 122 18.91 14.03 -14.57
N GLN A 123 19.60 15.14 -14.34
CA GLN A 123 20.02 15.50 -12.99
C GLN A 123 18.81 15.81 -12.11
N VAL A 124 18.79 15.24 -10.92
CA VAL A 124 17.87 15.60 -9.84
C VAL A 124 18.45 16.81 -9.11
N PRO A 125 17.85 18.00 -9.23
CA PRO A 125 18.47 19.24 -8.77
C PRO A 125 18.41 19.42 -7.24
N ASN A 126 17.39 18.85 -6.58
CA ASN A 126 17.18 18.99 -5.15
C ASN A 126 17.34 17.63 -4.45
N LEU A 127 18.45 17.45 -3.74
CA LEU A 127 18.73 16.23 -2.99
C LEU A 127 18.03 16.19 -1.62
N SER A 128 17.41 17.30 -1.18
CA SER A 128 16.62 17.38 0.04
C SER A 128 15.18 16.90 -0.14
N SER A 129 14.72 16.76 -1.39
CA SER A 129 13.39 16.26 -1.72
C SER A 129 13.47 15.38 -2.97
N ILE A 130 13.90 14.14 -2.79
CA ILE A 130 13.99 13.15 -3.85
C ILE A 130 12.59 12.51 -4.01
N SER A 131 12.16 12.34 -5.25
CA SER A 131 10.89 11.67 -5.58
C SER A 131 11.05 11.01 -6.94
N ILE A 132 11.56 9.78 -6.94
CA ILE A 132 11.76 9.00 -8.16
C ILE A 132 10.73 7.89 -8.19
N SER A 133 9.77 7.99 -9.13
CA SER A 133 8.72 6.99 -9.30
C SER A 133 9.14 5.88 -10.26
N VAL A 134 8.97 4.63 -9.82
CA VAL A 134 9.16 3.43 -10.63
C VAL A 134 7.81 2.72 -10.73
N THR A 135 7.18 2.76 -11.90
CA THR A 135 5.89 2.10 -12.12
C THR A 135 5.97 0.59 -11.88
N LYS A 136 4.85 -0.06 -11.58
CA LYS A 136 4.79 -1.51 -11.38
C LYS A 136 5.35 -2.25 -12.60
N GLY A 137 6.27 -3.18 -12.37
CA GLY A 137 7.00 -3.88 -13.44
C GLY A 137 7.97 -2.99 -14.25
N GLY A 138 8.07 -1.70 -13.94
CA GLY A 138 8.94 -0.73 -14.58
C GLY A 138 10.38 -0.80 -14.08
N SER A 139 11.26 -0.09 -14.78
CA SER A 139 12.67 0.04 -14.45
C SER A 139 13.15 1.48 -14.60
N LYS A 140 14.15 1.84 -13.80
CA LYS A 140 14.81 3.15 -13.81
C LYS A 140 16.29 2.97 -13.59
N THR A 141 17.12 3.84 -14.17
CA THR A 141 18.56 3.85 -13.91
C THR A 141 18.92 5.09 -13.11
N LEU A 142 19.52 4.88 -11.94
CA LEU A 142 20.14 5.94 -11.15
C LEU A 142 21.64 5.97 -11.39
N LEU A 143 22.15 7.19 -11.50
CA LEU A 143 23.58 7.46 -11.47
C LEU A 143 23.87 8.43 -10.34
N ILE A 144 24.64 7.99 -9.36
CA ILE A 144 25.14 8.82 -8.27
C ILE A 144 26.61 9.11 -8.55
N GLN A 145 26.93 10.38 -8.72
CA GLN A 145 28.29 10.85 -8.90
C GLN A 145 28.78 11.42 -7.57
N VAL A 146 29.91 10.91 -7.08
CA VAL A 146 30.51 11.34 -5.80
C VAL A 146 31.93 11.82 -6.08
N GLU A 147 32.24 13.05 -5.69
CA GLU A 147 33.57 13.60 -5.83
C GLU A 147 34.57 12.84 -4.95
N LYS A 148 35.80 12.71 -5.43
CA LYS A 148 36.90 12.16 -4.64
C LYS A 148 37.03 12.96 -3.34
N TYR A 149 37.14 12.24 -2.23
CA TYR A 149 37.51 12.87 -0.97
C TYR A 149 38.87 13.56 -1.08
N ASN A 150 38.89 14.89 -0.93
CA ASN A 150 40.10 15.68 -0.79
C ASN A 150 40.37 15.90 0.70
N ALA A 151 41.42 15.28 1.22
CA ALA A 151 41.84 15.42 2.62
C ALA A 151 42.32 16.84 2.99
N THR A 152 42.46 17.75 2.01
CA THR A 152 42.99 19.11 2.19
C THR A 152 41.94 20.17 2.52
N ASP A 153 40.63 19.86 2.47
CA ASP A 153 39.55 20.84 2.73
C ASP A 153 39.15 20.96 4.21
N ASN A 154 39.96 20.41 5.13
CA ASN A 154 39.80 20.52 6.59
C ASN A 154 40.82 21.50 7.21
N SER A 155 41.03 22.66 6.59
CA SER A 155 41.79 23.77 7.20
C SER A 155 40.97 25.04 7.23
#